data_AF-A0A7Y0SJH6-F1
#
_entry.id   AF-A0A7Y0SJH6-F1
#
_cell.length_a   1.000
_cell.length_b   1.000
_cell.length_c   1.000
_cell.angle_alpha   90.00
_cell.angle_beta   90.00
_cell.angle_gamma   90.00
#
_symmetry.space_group_name_H-M   'P 1'
#
loop_
_entity.id
_entity.type
_entity.pdbx_description
1 polymer ?
#
loop_
_entity_poly.entity_id
_entity_poly.type
_entity_poly.pdbx_seq_one_letter_code
_entity_poly.pdbx_strand_id
1 'polypeptide(L)' 'SSDLLDSFGINLAMSAEDTRKAVDDIGVAFLFAPQYHGGVRHAMPVRQTMKTRTIFNILGPLINPARPNIELMGVY' A
#
# COMPACT_ATOMS: atom_id res chain seq x y z
N SER A 1 10.17 3.65 0.17
CA SER A 1 9.91 3.54 -1.29
C SER A 1 9.10 4.72 -1.79
N SER A 2 8.01 5.10 -1.11
CA SER A 2 7.22 6.31 -1.42
C SER A 2 8.07 7.57 -1.56
N ASP A 3 8.91 7.88 -0.57
CA ASP A 3 9.67 9.15 -0.54
C ASP A 3 10.64 9.27 -1.73
N LEU A 4 11.16 8.13 -2.21
CA LEU A 4 12.00 8.08 -3.40
C LEU A 4 11.18 8.42 -4.65
N LEU A 5 10.02 7.78 -4.84
CA LEU A 5 9.15 8.04 -5.99
C LEU A 5 8.63 9.49 -6.00
N ASP A 6 8.29 10.02 -4.83
CA ASP A 6 7.91 11.42 -4.65
C ASP A 6 9.05 12.38 -5.05
N SER A 7 10.30 12.06 -4.66
CA SER A 7 11.47 12.85 -5.06
C SER A 7 11.75 12.86 -6.57
N PHE A 8 11.25 11.84 -7.30
CA PHE A 8 11.28 11.78 -8.76
C PHE A 8 10.07 12.48 -9.41
N GLY A 9 9.19 13.12 -8.62
CA GLY A 9 8.01 13.83 -9.12
C GLY A 9 6.84 12.93 -9.46
N ILE A 10 6.83 11.67 -9.00
CA ILE A 10 5.70 10.76 -9.20
C ILE A 10 4.59 11.15 -8.23
N ASN A 11 3.40 11.44 -8.77
CA ASN A 11 2.23 11.74 -7.96
C ASN A 11 1.76 10.47 -7.20
N LEU A 12 2.05 10.39 -5.90
CA LEU A 12 1.63 9.27 -5.06
C LEU A 12 0.14 9.29 -4.68
N ALA A 13 -0.54 10.41 -4.91
CA ALA A 13 -1.95 10.62 -4.60
C ALA A 13 -2.86 10.50 -5.84
N MET A 14 -2.39 9.81 -6.89
CA MET A 14 -3.21 9.47 -8.06
C MET A 14 -4.47 8.75 -7.64
N SER A 15 -5.61 9.05 -8.27
CA SER A 15 -6.86 8.35 -7.95
C SER A 15 -6.75 6.84 -8.20
N ALA A 16 -7.62 6.04 -7.58
CA ALA A 16 -7.67 4.61 -7.85
C ALA A 16 -7.97 4.30 -9.33
N GLU A 17 -8.74 5.17 -9.99
CA GLU A 17 -9.05 5.08 -11.42
C GLU A 17 -7.81 5.35 -12.28
N ASP A 18 -7.08 6.43 -12.01
CA ASP A 18 -5.84 6.74 -12.74
C ASP A 18 -4.77 5.67 -12.52
N THR A 19 -4.68 5.16 -11.29
CA THR A 19 -3.76 4.08 -10.94
C THR A 19 -4.10 2.81 -11.71
N ARG A 20 -5.40 2.47 -11.80
CA ARG A 20 -5.86 1.33 -12.61
C ARG A 20 -5.50 1.52 -14.08
N LYS A 21 -5.76 2.71 -14.62
CA LYS A 21 -5.41 3.05 -16.00
C LYS A 21 -3.91 2.93 -16.26
N ALA A 22 -3.05 3.36 -15.33
CA ALA A 22 -1.60 3.21 -15.45
C ALA A 22 -1.18 1.72 -15.52
N VAL A 23 -1.84 0.83 -14.78
CA VAL A 23 -1.60 -0.62 -14.91
C VAL A 23 -2.04 -1.12 -16.28
N ASP A 24 -3.22 -0.72 -16.77
CA ASP A 24 -3.74 -1.18 -18.05
C ASP A 24 -2.91 -0.66 -19.25
N ASP A 25 -2.43 0.60 -19.19
CA ASP A 25 -1.72 1.27 -20.29
C ASP A 25 -0.20 1.03 -20.26
N ILE A 26 0.43 1.02 -19.08
CA ILE A 26 1.90 1.00 -18.90
C ILE A 26 2.38 -0.32 -18.28
N GLY A 27 1.48 -1.07 -17.63
CA GLY A 27 1.80 -2.34 -16.97
C GLY A 27 2.39 -2.20 -15.56
N VAL A 28 2.44 -0.98 -15.01
CA VAL A 28 3.01 -0.73 -13.68
C VAL A 28 2.28 0.40 -12.96
N ALA A 29 2.11 0.24 -11.65
CA ALA A 29 1.63 1.30 -10.78
C ALA A 29 2.18 1.13 -9.36
N PHE A 30 2.20 2.24 -8.61
CA PHE A 30 2.54 2.24 -7.19
C PHE A 30 1.28 2.50 -6.35
N LEU A 31 0.93 1.54 -5.49
CA LEU A 31 -0.27 1.64 -4.65
C LEU A 31 0.09 2.26 -3.30
N PHE A 32 -0.16 3.55 -3.13
CA PHE A 32 0.19 4.25 -1.89
C PHE A 32 -0.76 3.89 -0.74
N ALA A 33 -0.25 3.15 0.25
CA ALA A 33 -1.06 2.52 1.30
C ALA A 33 -2.11 3.41 2.01
N PRO A 34 -1.84 4.69 2.37
CA PRO A 34 -2.83 5.55 3.01
C PRO A 34 -4.12 5.74 2.20
N GLN A 35 -4.03 5.65 0.87
CA GLN A 35 -5.17 5.83 -0.02
C GLN A 35 -6.07 4.59 -0.10
N TYR A 36 -5.48 3.40 0.01
CA TYR A 36 -6.21 2.14 -0.19
C TYR A 36 -6.62 1.46 1.12
N HIS A 37 -6.00 1.83 2.24
CA HIS A 37 -6.18 1.16 3.54
C HIS A 37 -6.72 2.11 4.62
N GLY A 38 -7.68 2.96 4.26
CA GLY A 38 -8.28 3.93 5.19
C GLY A 38 -8.82 3.31 6.49
N GLY A 39 -9.29 2.06 6.45
CA GLY A 39 -9.75 1.33 7.64
C GLY A 39 -8.67 1.07 8.69
N VAL A 40 -7.40 0.96 8.27
CA VAL A 40 -6.26 0.69 9.18
C VAL A 40 -6.08 1.82 10.19
N ARG A 41 -6.49 3.05 9.86
CA ARG A 41 -6.43 4.22 10.77
C ARG A 41 -7.12 3.96 12.11
N HIS A 42 -8.18 3.15 12.12
CA HIS A 42 -8.96 2.84 13.33
C HIS A 42 -8.17 1.96 14.32
N ALA A 43 -7.25 1.14 13.82
CA ALA A 43 -6.38 0.31 14.64
C ALA A 43 -5.09 1.03 15.06
N MET A 44 -4.77 2.19 14.49
CA MET A 44 -3.49 2.88 14.77
C MET A 44 -3.29 3.27 16.23
N PRO A 45 -4.29 3.81 16.97
CA PRO A 45 -4.10 4.18 18.37
C PRO A 45 -3.69 2.98 19.23
N VAL A 46 -4.42 1.86 19.15
CA VAL A 46 -4.11 0.66 19.93
C VAL A 46 -2.77 0.05 19.53
N ARG A 47 -2.42 0.04 18.23
CA ARG A 47 -1.12 -0.44 17.77
C ARG A 47 0.04 0.37 18.33
N GLN A 48 -0.10 1.69 18.37
CA GLN A 48 0.91 2.60 18.93
C GLN A 48 1.06 2.42 20.45
N THR A 49 -0.02 2.13 21.16
CA THR A 49 0.02 1.81 22.60
C THR A 49 0.69 0.48 22.88
N MET A 50 0.35 -0.57 22.11
CA MET A 50 0.83 -1.94 22.37
C MET A 50 2.33 -2.13 22.11
N LYS A 51 2.91 -1.41 21.13
CA LYS A 51 4.35 -1.47 20.76
C LYS A 51 4.92 -2.89 20.59
N THR A 52 4.08 -3.85 20.18
CA THR A 52 4.46 -5.24 19.92
C THR A 52 3.98 -5.70 18.55
N ARG A 53 4.51 -6.82 18.05
CA ARG A 53 4.07 -7.42 16.79
C ARG A 53 2.64 -7.96 16.93
N THR A 54 1.82 -7.71 15.90
CA THR A 54 0.42 -8.18 15.82
C THR A 54 0.14 -8.65 14.40
N ILE A 55 -1.08 -9.17 14.16
CA ILE A 55 -1.51 -9.55 12.81
C ILE A 55 -1.42 -8.39 11.79
N PHE A 56 -1.53 -7.13 12.23
CA PHE A 56 -1.36 -5.96 11.36
C PHE A 56 0.04 -5.81 10.74
N ASN A 57 1.05 -6.51 11.27
CA ASN A 57 2.39 -6.52 10.67
C ASN A 57 2.47 -7.39 9.41
N ILE A 58 1.61 -8.40 9.28
CA ILE A 58 1.57 -9.30 8.11
C ILE A 58 0.41 -8.97 7.17
N LEU A 59 -0.58 -8.20 7.61
CA LEU A 59 -1.76 -7.89 6.79
C LEU A 59 -1.43 -7.04 5.57
N GLY A 60 -0.44 -6.13 5.66
CA GLY A 60 -0.16 -5.15 4.60
C GLY A 60 -0.02 -5.77 3.20
N PRO A 61 0.88 -6.75 3.00
CA PRO A 61 1.00 -7.47 1.73
C PRO A 61 -0.27 -8.25 1.34
N LEU A 62 -0.91 -8.92 2.32
CA LEU A 62 -2.08 -9.79 2.11
C LEU A 62 -3.35 -9.04 1.67
N ILE A 63 -3.40 -7.72 1.86
CA ILE A 63 -4.55 -6.89 1.49
C ILE A 63 -4.30 -6.04 0.23
N ASN A 64 -3.38 -6.48 -0.65
CA ASN A 64 -3.08 -5.79 -1.89
C ASN A 64 -4.37 -5.52 -2.72
N PRO A 65 -4.74 -4.25 -2.95
CA PRO A 65 -6.01 -3.91 -3.58
C PRO A 65 -6.06 -4.30 -5.06
N ALA A 66 -4.91 -4.50 -5.72
CA ALA A 66 -4.84 -4.99 -7.10
C ALA A 66 -5.12 -6.49 -7.23
N ARG A 67 -5.12 -7.25 -6.12
CA ARG A 67 -5.34 -8.70 -6.07
C ARG A 67 -4.57 -9.47 -7.16
N PRO A 68 -3.23 -9.34 -7.20
CA PRO A 68 -2.45 -9.99 -8.24
C PRO A 68 -2.53 -11.52 -8.09
N ASN A 69 -2.50 -12.23 -9.22
CA ASN A 69 -2.48 -13.70 -9.22
C ASN A 69 -1.16 -14.29 -8.69
N ILE A 70 -0.10 -13.48 -8.68
CA ILE A 70 1.24 -13.86 -8.23
C ILE A 70 1.74 -12.74 -7.32
N GLU A 71 2.29 -13.12 -6.16
CA GLU A 71 2.86 -12.19 -5.19
C GLU A 71 4.26 -12.66 -4.80
N LEU A 72 5.22 -11.73 -4.80
CA LEU A 72 6.54 -11.92 -4.22
C LEU A 72 6.63 -11.08 -2.95
N MET A 73 6.71 -11.75 -1.80
CA MET A 73 6.71 -11.12 -0.49
C MET A 73 8.03 -11.39 0.25
N GLY A 74 8.68 -10.32 0.71
CA GLY A 74 9.76 -10.42 1.70
C GLY A 74 9.18 -10.63 3.10
N VAL A 75 9.69 -11.61 3.84
CA VAL A 75 9.24 -11.93 5.22
C VAL A 75 10.36 -11.67 6.24
N TYR A 76 10.00 -11.39 7.49
CA TYR A 76 10.90 -11.03 8.61
C TYR A 76 10.51 -11.66 9.95
#